data_AF-A0A7J9KDB8-F1
#
_entry.id   AF-A0A7J9KDB8-F1
#
_cell.length_a   1.000
_cell.length_b   1.000
_cell.length_c   1.000
_cell.angle_alpha   90.00
_cell.angle_beta   90.00
_cell.angle_gamma   90.00
#
_symmetry.space_group_name_H-M   'P 1'
#
loop_
_entity.id
_entity.type
_entity.pdbx_description
1 polymer ?
#
loop_
_entity_poly.entity_id
_entity_poly.type
_entity_poly.pdbx_seq_one_letter_code
_entity_poly.pdbx_strand_id
1 'polypeptide(L)'
;KVVLTQIIFYFILEDFVFYWGHRVLHTKWLYKHVHSVHHEYATPFGLTSEYAHPAEILFLGFATIVGPAITGPHLITLWLWMVLRVLETVEAHCGYHFPWSLSNFLPLYGGADFHDYHHRLLYTKSGNYSSTFVYMD
;
A
#
# COMPACT_ATOMS: atom_id res chain seq x y z
N LYS A 1 -18.40 -15.15 -8.64
CA LYS A 1 -18.76 -13.80 -9.16
C LYS A 1 -18.66 -12.74 -8.06
N VAL A 2 -19.42 -12.88 -6.96
CA VAL A 2 -19.39 -11.93 -5.82
C VAL A 2 -17.98 -11.73 -5.23
N VAL A 3 -17.24 -12.81 -4.95
CA VAL A 3 -15.87 -12.72 -4.39
C VAL A 3 -14.95 -11.87 -5.25
N LEU A 4 -14.84 -12.17 -6.55
CA LEU A 4 -13.96 -11.43 -7.46
C LEU A 4 -14.34 -9.94 -7.55
N THR A 5 -15.63 -9.64 -7.68
CA THR A 5 -16.12 -8.25 -7.73
C THR A 5 -15.81 -7.50 -6.44
N GLN A 6 -15.96 -8.16 -5.28
CA GLN A 6 -15.61 -7.59 -3.98
C GLN A 6 -14.10 -7.33 -3.87
N ILE A 7 -13.25 -8.28 -4.26
CA ILE A 7 -11.79 -8.10 -4.23
C ILE A 7 -11.35 -6.93 -5.13
N ILE A 8 -11.85 -6.85 -6.36
CA ILE A 8 -11.55 -5.73 -7.27
C ILE A 8 -12.00 -4.40 -6.65
N PHE A 9 -13.21 -4.37 -6.09
CA PHE A 9 -13.72 -3.18 -5.42
C PHE A 9 -12.84 -2.78 -4.23
N TYR A 10 -12.37 -3.72 -3.41
CA TYR A 10 -11.50 -3.43 -2.28
C TYR A 10 -10.15 -2.88 -2.73
N PHE A 11 -9.52 -3.46 -3.74
CA PHE A 11 -8.28 -2.94 -4.29
C PHE A 11 -8.42 -1.48 -4.76
N ILE A 12 -9.49 -1.15 -5.49
CA ILE A 12 -9.71 0.23 -5.96
C ILE A 12 -9.96 1.19 -4.79
N LEU A 13 -10.81 0.79 -3.84
CA LEU A 13 -11.18 1.66 -2.73
C LEU A 13 -10.02 1.85 -1.74
N GLU A 14 -9.32 0.78 -1.41
CA GLU A 14 -8.16 0.81 -0.52
C GLU A 14 -7.05 1.68 -1.12
N ASP A 15 -6.69 1.46 -2.39
CA ASP A 15 -5.68 2.25 -3.09
C ASP A 15 -6.06 3.74 -3.13
N PHE A 16 -7.34 4.08 -3.35
CA PHE A 16 -7.83 5.46 -3.30
C PHE A 16 -7.68 6.10 -1.91
N VAL A 17 -8.13 5.40 -0.86
CA VAL A 17 -8.05 5.90 0.53
C VAL A 17 -6.59 6.01 0.97
N PHE A 18 -5.78 5.00 0.64
CA PHE A 18 -4.36 4.95 0.91
C PHE A 18 -3.64 6.12 0.25
N TYR A 19 -3.82 6.33 -1.06
CA TYR A 19 -3.15 7.41 -1.80
C TYR A 19 -3.32 8.78 -1.14
N TRP A 20 -4.56 9.15 -0.81
CA TRP A 20 -4.83 10.46 -0.22
C TRP A 20 -4.30 10.56 1.21
N GLY A 21 -4.47 9.53 2.03
CA GLY A 21 -3.97 9.55 3.40
C GLY A 21 -2.44 9.49 3.45
N HIS A 22 -1.80 8.71 2.59
CA HIS A 22 -0.35 8.63 2.43
C HIS A 22 0.22 9.97 1.97
N ARG A 23 -0.41 10.63 0.98
CA ARG A 23 -0.04 12.00 0.61
C ARG A 23 -0.14 12.98 1.78
N VAL A 24 -1.15 12.84 2.65
CA VAL A 24 -1.28 13.64 3.88
C VAL A 24 -0.18 13.30 4.89
N LEU A 25 0.21 12.03 5.03
CA LEU A 25 1.34 11.60 5.86
C LEU A 25 2.66 12.24 5.42
N HIS A 26 2.82 12.59 4.14
CA HIS A 26 3.96 13.35 3.62
C HIS A 26 3.92 14.86 3.86
N THR A 27 2.88 15.38 4.53
CA THR A 27 2.94 16.77 5.02
C THR A 27 4.04 16.92 6.08
N LYS A 28 4.71 18.07 6.11
CA LYS A 28 5.91 18.31 6.94
C LYS A 28 5.78 17.84 8.39
N TRP A 29 4.62 18.05 9.02
CA TRP A 29 4.41 17.67 10.41
C TRP A 29 4.21 16.16 10.56
N LEU A 30 3.33 15.56 9.77
CA LEU A 30 3.05 14.12 9.84
C LEU A 30 4.26 13.30 9.40
N TYR A 31 4.99 13.76 8.39
CA TYR A 31 6.20 13.08 7.96
C TYR A 31 7.19 13.00 9.11
N LYS A 32 7.52 14.14 9.72
CA LYS A 32 8.55 14.21 10.76
C LYS A 32 8.21 13.40 12.03
N HIS A 33 6.93 13.25 12.37
CA HIS A 33 6.53 12.67 13.67
C HIS A 33 5.85 11.31 13.56
N VAL A 34 5.41 10.91 12.35
CA VAL A 34 4.69 9.66 12.11
C VAL A 34 5.39 8.88 11.01
N HIS A 35 5.39 9.41 9.79
CA HIS A 35 5.78 8.65 8.60
C HIS A 35 7.29 8.46 8.43
N SER A 36 8.11 9.24 9.12
CA SER A 36 9.57 9.08 9.11
C SER A 36 10.02 7.74 9.68
N VAL A 37 9.20 7.07 10.51
CA VAL A 37 9.49 5.72 11.00
C VAL A 37 9.40 4.71 9.86
N HIS A 38 8.38 4.83 9.02
CA HIS A 38 8.22 4.00 7.83
C HIS A 38 9.35 4.25 6.82
N HIS A 39 9.73 5.52 6.64
CA HIS A 39 10.84 5.96 5.78
C HIS A 39 12.23 5.82 6.43
N GLU A 40 12.37 5.11 7.55
CA GLU A 40 13.68 4.91 8.19
C GLU A 40 14.66 4.20 7.25
N TYR A 41 14.15 3.30 6.40
CA TYR A 41 14.91 2.54 5.43
C TYR A 41 14.70 3.09 4.01
N ALA A 42 15.68 3.82 3.48
CA ALA A 42 15.64 4.36 2.12
C ALA A 42 15.56 3.28 1.02
N THR A 43 15.88 2.03 1.34
CA THR A 43 15.68 0.86 0.48
C THR A 43 15.00 -0.21 1.33
N PRO A 44 13.67 -0.33 1.26
CA PRO A 44 12.93 -1.26 2.09
C PRO A 44 13.22 -2.72 1.69
N PHE A 45 12.91 -3.61 2.62
CA PHE A 45 12.83 -5.05 2.40
C PHE A 45 11.53 -5.58 3.01
N GLY A 46 11.09 -6.78 2.63
CA GLY A 46 9.73 -7.25 2.90
C GLY A 46 9.25 -7.15 4.37
N LEU A 47 10.15 -7.32 5.36
CA LEU A 47 9.80 -7.18 6.79
C LEU A 47 9.55 -5.74 7.24
N THR A 48 10.11 -4.75 6.54
CA THR A 48 9.92 -3.32 6.84
C THR A 48 8.59 -2.77 6.34
N SER A 49 7.84 -3.55 5.53
CA SER A 49 6.50 -3.19 5.05
C SER A 49 5.54 -2.78 6.18
N GLU A 50 5.66 -3.43 7.34
CA GLU A 50 4.82 -3.18 8.52
C GLU A 50 5.57 -2.43 9.63
N TYR A 51 6.81 -1.99 9.37
CA TYR A 51 7.59 -1.19 10.30
C TYR A 51 7.17 0.28 10.18
N ALA A 52 6.20 0.69 10.98
CA ALA A 52 5.64 2.02 10.95
C ALA A 52 5.23 2.52 12.35
N HIS A 53 5.00 3.81 12.46
CA HIS A 53 4.47 4.40 13.69
C HIS A 53 3.04 3.87 13.98
N PRO A 54 2.63 3.63 15.24
CA PRO A 54 1.31 3.06 15.55
C PRO A 54 0.12 3.83 14.94
N ALA A 55 0.20 5.16 14.86
CA ALA A 55 -0.83 5.97 14.22
C ALA A 55 -0.97 5.70 12.71
N GLU A 56 0.14 5.42 12.03
CA GLU A 56 0.13 5.03 10.63
C GLU A 56 -0.47 3.63 10.47
N ILE A 57 -0.08 2.66 11.32
CA ILE A 57 -0.67 1.31 11.33
C ILE A 57 -2.21 1.37 11.49
N LEU A 58 -2.72 2.24 12.36
CA LEU A 58 -4.17 2.43 12.52
C LEU A 58 -4.83 2.97 11.24
N PHE A 59 -4.19 3.91 10.54
CA PHE A 59 -4.67 4.42 9.26
C PHE A 59 -4.63 3.34 8.16
N LEU A 60 -3.52 2.61 8.04
CA LEU A 60 -3.37 1.52 7.06
C LEU A 60 -4.39 0.39 7.30
N GLY A 61 -4.62 0.04 8.57
CA GLY A 61 -5.66 -0.90 8.97
C GLY A 61 -7.07 -0.40 8.63
N PHE A 62 -7.34 0.89 8.81
CA PHE A 62 -8.61 1.49 8.39
C PHE A 62 -8.80 1.43 6.86
N ALA A 63 -7.81 1.83 6.08
CA ALA A 63 -7.84 1.78 4.62
C ALA A 63 -8.09 0.34 4.12
N THR A 64 -7.45 -0.64 4.75
CA THR A 64 -7.63 -2.07 4.43
C THR A 64 -9.05 -2.59 4.72
N ILE A 65 -9.70 -2.09 5.78
CA ILE A 65 -10.97 -2.66 6.28
C ILE A 65 -12.21 -1.90 5.78
N VAL A 66 -12.10 -0.66 5.31
CA VAL A 66 -13.27 0.14 4.90
C VAL A 66 -14.11 -0.52 3.80
N GLY A 67 -13.46 -1.15 2.79
CA GLY A 67 -14.16 -1.87 1.73
C GLY A 67 -14.97 -3.07 2.25
N PRO A 68 -14.35 -4.02 2.96
CA PRO A 68 -15.08 -5.10 3.63
C PRO A 68 -16.16 -4.64 4.61
N ALA A 69 -15.94 -3.54 5.34
CA ALA A 69 -16.94 -3.01 6.27
C ALA A 69 -18.21 -2.51 5.55
N ILE A 70 -18.06 -1.93 4.36
CA ILE A 70 -19.20 -1.45 3.54
C ILE A 70 -20.01 -2.63 2.98
N THR A 71 -19.35 -3.68 2.52
CA THR A 71 -20.01 -4.78 1.80
C THR A 71 -20.46 -5.93 2.70
N GLY A 72 -19.91 -6.05 3.92
CA GLY A 72 -20.19 -7.16 4.85
C GLY A 72 -19.95 -8.54 4.21
N PRO A 73 -18.74 -8.85 3.73
CA PRO A 73 -18.51 -10.04 2.93
C PRO A 73 -18.51 -11.33 3.77
N HIS A 74 -18.59 -12.46 3.07
CA HIS A 74 -18.34 -13.76 3.69
C HIS A 74 -16.91 -13.83 4.26
N LEU A 75 -16.71 -14.55 5.37
CA LEU A 75 -15.42 -14.64 6.07
C LEU A 75 -14.27 -15.09 5.16
N ILE A 76 -14.53 -16.06 4.27
CA ILE A 76 -13.52 -16.52 3.28
C ILE A 76 -13.07 -15.38 2.35
N THR A 77 -13.97 -14.49 1.95
CA THR A 77 -13.61 -13.34 1.11
C THR A 77 -12.80 -12.32 1.89
N LEU A 78 -13.13 -12.09 3.16
CA LEU A 78 -12.32 -11.24 4.03
C LEU A 78 -10.91 -11.83 4.22
N TRP A 79 -10.78 -13.13 4.49
CA TRP A 79 -9.47 -13.76 4.63
C TRP A 79 -8.65 -13.73 3.34
N LEU A 80 -9.30 -14.01 2.20
CA LEU A 80 -8.65 -13.89 0.89
C LEU A 80 -8.14 -12.47 0.66
N TRP A 81 -8.97 -11.46 0.97
CA TRP A 81 -8.57 -10.05 0.89
C TRP A 81 -7.35 -9.75 1.75
N MET A 82 -7.36 -10.14 3.04
CA MET A 82 -6.23 -9.92 3.94
C MET A 82 -4.94 -10.56 3.43
N VAL A 83 -5.01 -11.79 2.91
CA VAL A 83 -3.84 -12.48 2.35
C VAL A 83 -3.30 -11.74 1.12
N LEU A 84 -4.17 -11.36 0.20
CA LEU A 84 -3.77 -10.62 -1.00
C LEU A 84 -3.14 -9.28 -0.63
N ARG A 85 -3.74 -8.54 0.30
CA ARG A 85 -3.27 -7.24 0.77
C ARG A 85 -1.88 -7.33 1.41
N VAL A 86 -1.65 -8.30 2.30
CA VAL A 86 -0.33 -8.51 2.93
C VAL A 86 0.72 -8.94 1.90
N LEU A 87 0.39 -9.85 0.98
CA LEU A 87 1.32 -10.28 -0.07
C LEU A 87 1.72 -9.13 -0.98
N GLU A 88 0.75 -8.28 -1.36
CA GLU A 88 1.00 -7.08 -2.16
C GLU A 88 1.92 -6.12 -1.40
N THR A 89 1.60 -5.78 -0.14
CA THR A 89 2.43 -4.86 0.65
C THR A 89 3.86 -5.37 0.78
N VAL A 90 4.05 -6.66 1.06
CA VAL A 90 5.39 -7.26 1.14
C VAL A 90 6.11 -7.21 -0.21
N GLU A 91 5.41 -7.46 -1.32
CA GLU A 91 6.01 -7.38 -2.67
C GLU A 91 6.42 -5.95 -3.03
N ALA A 92 5.57 -4.96 -2.78
CA ALA A 92 5.89 -3.56 -3.01
C ALA A 92 7.11 -3.09 -2.18
N HIS A 93 7.37 -3.69 -1.02
CA HIS A 93 8.49 -3.33 -0.15
C HIS A 93 9.67 -4.28 -0.25
N CYS A 94 9.63 -5.31 -1.09
CA CYS A 94 10.66 -6.36 -1.01
C CYS A 94 12.03 -5.89 -1.50
N GLY A 95 12.10 -4.79 -2.26
CA GLY A 95 13.33 -4.27 -2.86
C GLY A 95 13.83 -5.10 -4.05
N TYR A 96 13.02 -6.03 -4.55
CA TYR A 96 13.36 -6.92 -5.64
C TYR A 96 12.29 -6.90 -6.73
N HIS A 97 12.72 -6.64 -7.96
CA HIS A 97 11.90 -6.84 -9.14
C HIS A 97 12.15 -8.25 -9.73
N PHE A 98 11.26 -9.20 -9.39
CA PHE A 98 11.40 -10.59 -9.84
C PHE A 98 10.87 -10.79 -11.26
N PRO A 99 11.29 -11.85 -11.98
CA PRO A 99 10.70 -12.21 -13.26
C PRO A 99 9.18 -12.50 -13.21
N TRP A 100 8.65 -12.79 -12.01
CA TRP A 100 7.23 -13.03 -11.77
C TRP A 100 6.53 -11.88 -11.02
N SER A 101 7.19 -10.74 -10.80
CA SER A 101 6.52 -9.56 -10.22
C SER A 101 5.33 -9.16 -11.08
N LEU A 102 4.21 -8.80 -10.44
CA LEU A 102 2.96 -8.50 -11.13
C LEU A 102 3.07 -7.29 -12.05
N SER A 103 3.98 -6.35 -11.75
CA SER A 103 4.35 -5.21 -12.59
C SER A 103 4.78 -5.60 -14.01
N ASN A 104 5.29 -6.83 -14.22
CA ASN A 104 5.64 -7.33 -15.56
C ASN A 104 4.43 -7.71 -16.43
N PHE A 105 3.27 -7.95 -15.83
CA PHE A 105 2.10 -8.54 -16.51
C PHE A 105 0.85 -7.67 -16.43
N LEU A 106 0.70 -6.89 -15.37
CA LEU A 106 -0.47 -6.06 -15.11
C LEU A 106 -0.13 -4.58 -15.37
N PRO A 107 -0.65 -3.98 -16.46
CA PRO A 107 -0.45 -2.56 -16.68
C PRO A 107 -1.06 -1.79 -15.50
N LEU A 108 -0.35 -0.74 -15.09
CA LEU A 108 -0.66 0.13 -13.94
C LEU A 108 -0.30 -0.42 -12.56
N TYR A 109 0.15 -1.67 -12.40
CA TYR A 109 0.64 -2.16 -11.11
C TYR A 109 2.05 -1.60 -10.84
N GLY A 110 2.24 -0.91 -9.71
CA GLY A 110 3.49 -0.21 -9.38
C GLY A 110 4.63 -1.16 -9.02
N GLY A 111 4.37 -2.11 -8.12
CA GLY A 111 5.35 -3.08 -7.63
C GLY A 111 6.53 -2.47 -6.88
N ALA A 112 7.56 -3.30 -6.67
CA ALA A 112 8.70 -2.95 -5.81
C ALA A 112 9.45 -1.68 -6.25
N ASP A 113 9.72 -1.52 -7.54
CA ASP A 113 10.52 -0.38 -8.04
C ASP A 113 9.82 0.97 -7.84
N PHE A 114 8.49 0.99 -7.99
CA PHE A 114 7.67 2.19 -7.79
C PHE A 114 7.75 2.69 -6.35
N HIS A 115 7.66 1.77 -5.39
CA HIS A 115 7.69 2.09 -3.98
C HIS A 115 9.12 2.30 -3.44
N ASP A 116 10.10 1.57 -3.96
CA ASP A 116 11.52 1.81 -3.64
C ASP A 116 11.96 3.22 -4.09
N TYR A 117 11.51 3.68 -5.25
CA TYR A 117 11.73 5.07 -5.68
C TYR A 117 11.14 6.08 -4.70
N HIS A 118 9.94 5.80 -4.16
CA HIS A 118 9.29 6.62 -3.16
C HIS A 118 10.13 6.74 -1.87
N HIS A 119 10.59 5.62 -1.32
CA HIS A 119 11.41 5.58 -0.09
C HIS A 119 12.78 6.26 -0.24
N ARG A 120 13.37 6.25 -1.44
CA ARG A 120 14.68 6.90 -1.69
C ARG A 120 14.64 8.42 -1.66
N LEU A 121 13.47 9.03 -1.82
CA LEU A 121 13.33 10.47 -1.98
C LEU A 121 12.83 11.14 -0.69
N LEU A 122 13.37 12.33 -0.41
CA LEU A 122 12.92 13.14 0.73
C LEU A 122 11.43 13.53 0.60
N TYR A 123 10.75 13.68 1.74
CA TYR A 123 9.30 13.90 1.88
C TYR A 123 8.63 14.98 1.00
N THR A 124 9.40 15.92 0.45
CA THR A 124 8.87 16.95 -0.46
C THR A 124 8.91 16.56 -1.94
N LYS A 125 9.52 15.42 -2.29
CA LYS A 125 9.81 15.03 -3.68
C LYS A 125 9.44 13.59 -4.03
N SER A 126 8.99 12.77 -3.07
CA SER A 126 8.91 11.32 -3.30
C SER A 126 7.82 10.87 -4.28
N GLY A 127 6.74 11.65 -4.48
CA GLY A 127 5.65 11.24 -5.37
C GLY A 127 5.12 9.86 -4.98
N ASN A 128 4.60 9.10 -5.95
CA ASN A 128 4.36 7.66 -5.82
C ASN A 128 3.64 7.24 -4.51
N TYR A 129 2.51 7.89 -4.23
CA TYR A 129 1.78 7.73 -2.98
C TYR A 129 0.78 6.57 -2.99
N SER A 130 0.44 6.02 -4.17
CA SER A 130 -0.51 4.91 -4.26
C SER A 130 0.05 3.64 -3.62
N SER A 131 -0.84 2.78 -3.13
CA SER A 131 -0.42 1.51 -2.51
C SER A 131 -0.07 0.48 -3.57
N THR A 132 -0.84 0.42 -4.64
CA THR A 132 -0.82 -0.70 -5.59
C THR A 132 -0.76 -0.25 -7.03
N PHE A 133 -1.60 0.72 -7.42
CA PHE A 133 -1.69 1.11 -8.82
C PHE A 133 -1.23 2.55 -9.05
N VAL A 134 -0.54 2.78 -10.16
CA VAL A 134 0.07 4.09 -10.46
C VAL A 134 -0.89 5.10 -11.09
N TYR A 135 -2.18 4.79 -11.23
CA TYR A 135 -3.12 5.62 -12.01
C TYR A 135 -3.46 6.97 -11.35
N MET A 136 -3.16 7.14 -10.06
CA MET A 136 -3.37 8.41 -9.34
C MET A 136 -2.10 9.25 -9.22
N ASP A 137 -0.92 8.72 -9.56
CA ASP A 137 0.37 9.37 -9.33
C ASP A 137 0.85 10.25 -10.49
#